data_AF-A0A535LXD4-F1
#
_entry.id   AF-A0A535LXD4-F1
#
_cell.length_a   1.000
_cell.length_b   1.000
_cell.length_c   1.000
_cell.angle_alpha   90.00
_cell.angle_beta   90.00
_cell.angle_gamma   90.00
#
_symmetry.space_group_name_H-M   'P 1'
#
loop_
_entity.id
_entity.type
_entity.pdbx_description
1 polymer ?
#
loop_
_entity_poly.entity_id
_entity_poly.type
_entity_poly.pdbx_seq_one_letter_code
_entity_poly.pdbx_strand_id
1 'polypeptide(L)'
;MPAAIRVYLEVGTKRVFASALDWPGWTRAGKDEKLALEALAAYAARYMKVPKAARIDFPDGAPTFKVVERVTGNATTDFGAPGIPASTDTEPLAGKEAERICDLLAASWKVFDAVVAKAPAELRKGPRGGGRDRDKIADHIIDAESAYVGKLGLKLKTPRRDDANAVREWRKAVIDAIRGSVGRPQAVEKRWPPRYVARRIAWHLLDHAWEIEDRSR
;
A
#
# COMPACT_ATOMS: atom_id res chain seq x y z
N MET A 1 -15.76 18.02 -14.80
CA MET A 1 -15.35 17.58 -13.44
C MET A 1 -14.45 16.36 -13.60
N PRO A 2 -13.34 16.25 -12.86
CA PRO A 2 -12.51 15.04 -12.90
C PRO A 2 -13.35 13.81 -12.54
N ALA A 3 -13.02 12.65 -13.13
CA ALA A 3 -13.71 11.41 -12.84
C ALA A 3 -13.53 11.03 -11.36
N ALA A 4 -14.61 10.62 -10.69
CA ALA A 4 -14.55 10.24 -9.29
C ALA A 4 -13.70 8.97 -9.10
N ILE A 5 -12.79 9.01 -8.14
CA ILE A 5 -11.92 7.89 -7.78
C ILE A 5 -12.77 6.82 -7.09
N ARG A 6 -12.68 5.58 -7.58
CA ARG A 6 -13.39 4.45 -7.00
C ARG A 6 -12.74 4.05 -5.69
N VAL A 7 -13.55 3.96 -4.64
CA VAL A 7 -13.11 3.61 -3.29
C VAL A 7 -13.93 2.42 -2.81
N TYR A 8 -13.27 1.45 -2.17
CA TYR A 8 -13.96 0.48 -1.34
C TYR A 8 -13.70 0.78 0.13
N LEU A 9 -14.68 0.43 0.97
CA LEU A 9 -14.59 0.60 2.41
C LEU A 9 -14.53 -0.75 3.10
N GLU A 10 -13.55 -0.91 3.98
CA GLU A 10 -13.48 -2.04 4.90
C GLU A 10 -13.94 -1.57 6.28
N VAL A 11 -15.13 -2.03 6.69
CA VAL A 11 -15.87 -1.51 7.83
C VAL A 11 -15.69 -2.44 9.03
N GLY A 12 -14.80 -2.07 9.95
CA GLY A 12 -14.62 -2.75 11.23
C GLY A 12 -15.56 -2.21 12.30
N THR A 13 -15.47 -2.77 13.52
CA THR A 13 -16.25 -2.32 14.68
C THR A 13 -15.68 -1.05 15.33
N LYS A 14 -14.37 -0.80 15.17
CA LYS A 14 -13.65 0.33 15.78
C LYS A 14 -13.22 1.39 14.78
N ARG A 15 -13.08 1.02 13.51
CA ARG A 15 -12.60 1.89 12.44
C ARG A 15 -13.01 1.42 11.06
N VAL A 16 -12.96 2.33 10.11
CA VAL A 16 -13.20 2.09 8.69
C VAL A 16 -11.94 2.43 7.91
N PHE A 17 -11.52 1.58 6.97
CA PHE A 17 -10.51 1.91 5.98
C PHE A 17 -11.17 2.27 4.65
N ALA A 18 -10.77 3.41 4.09
CA ALA A 18 -11.08 3.81 2.73
C ALA A 18 -9.86 3.59 1.84
N SER A 19 -10.02 2.83 0.76
CA SER A 19 -8.95 2.45 -0.15
C SER A 19 -9.31 2.78 -1.59
N ALA A 20 -8.47 3.58 -2.26
CA ALA A 20 -8.65 3.90 -3.67
C ALA A 20 -8.24 2.69 -4.55
N LEU A 21 -9.21 2.13 -5.28
CA LEU A 21 -9.04 0.83 -5.96
C LEU A 21 -7.94 0.87 -7.03
N ASP A 22 -7.90 1.94 -7.82
CA ASP A 22 -7.00 2.10 -8.97
C ASP A 22 -5.63 2.73 -8.60
N TRP A 23 -5.42 2.94 -7.30
CA TRP A 23 -4.28 3.67 -6.72
C TRP A 23 -3.70 2.89 -5.53
N PRO A 24 -2.92 1.81 -5.77
CA PRO A 24 -2.34 0.98 -4.72
C PRO A 24 -1.61 1.81 -3.66
N GLY A 25 -1.90 1.52 -2.39
CA GLY A 25 -1.33 2.18 -1.23
C GLY A 25 -1.99 3.48 -0.80
N TRP A 26 -2.86 4.09 -1.61
CA TRP A 26 -3.68 5.21 -1.16
C TRP A 26 -4.87 4.71 -0.36
N THR A 27 -4.61 4.49 0.93
CA THR A 27 -5.56 3.95 1.88
C THR A 27 -5.44 4.70 3.20
N ARG A 28 -6.57 5.08 3.79
CA ARG A 28 -6.64 5.82 5.07
C ARG A 28 -7.75 5.30 5.96
N ALA A 29 -7.52 5.37 7.27
CA ALA A 29 -8.50 4.97 8.27
C ALA A 29 -9.17 6.18 8.94
N GLY A 30 -10.42 5.99 9.34
CA GLY A 30 -11.18 6.89 10.21
C GLY A 30 -12.02 6.10 11.21
N LYS A 31 -12.61 6.77 12.20
CA LYS A 31 -13.53 6.11 13.16
C LYS A 31 -14.82 5.63 12.48
N ASP A 32 -15.20 6.32 11.40
CA ASP A 32 -16.35 6.03 10.56
C ASP A 32 -16.00 6.27 9.08
N GLU A 33 -16.96 5.99 8.19
CA GLU A 33 -16.81 6.16 6.75
C GLU A 33 -16.48 7.60 6.34
N LYS A 34 -17.15 8.59 6.92
CA LYS A 34 -16.94 10.01 6.59
C LYS A 34 -15.51 10.42 6.92
N LEU A 35 -15.06 10.12 8.13
CA LEU A 35 -13.70 10.43 8.58
C LEU A 35 -12.63 9.65 7.80
N ALA A 36 -12.91 8.42 7.36
CA ALA A 36 -11.99 7.65 6.53
C ALA A 36 -11.81 8.30 5.15
N LEU A 37 -12.89 8.75 4.52
CA LEU A 37 -12.87 9.46 3.23
C LEU A 37 -12.22 10.85 3.33
N GLU A 38 -12.51 11.60 4.40
CA GLU A 38 -11.86 12.88 4.68
C GLU A 38 -10.34 12.71 4.86
N ALA A 39 -9.92 11.70 5.62
CA ALA A 39 -8.51 11.37 5.77
C ALA A 39 -7.86 10.96 4.43
N LEU A 40 -8.57 10.18 3.60
CA LEU A 40 -8.11 9.79 2.27
C LEU A 40 -7.86 11.02 1.38
N ALA A 41 -8.81 11.96 1.33
CA ALA A 41 -8.66 13.22 0.60
C ALA A 41 -7.49 14.05 1.13
N ALA A 42 -7.36 14.20 2.45
CA ALA A 42 -6.28 14.97 3.08
C ALA A 42 -4.88 14.43 2.71
N TYR A 43 -4.77 13.14 2.40
CA TYR A 43 -3.51 12.50 2.02
C TYR A 43 -3.23 12.50 0.51
N ALA A 44 -4.11 13.05 -0.33
CA ALA A 44 -3.93 13.09 -1.78
C ALA A 44 -2.61 13.74 -2.21
N ALA A 45 -2.26 14.88 -1.62
CA ALA A 45 -1.01 15.60 -1.93
C ALA A 45 0.25 14.83 -1.49
N ARG A 46 0.14 13.96 -0.48
CA ARG A 46 1.25 13.07 -0.10
C ARG A 46 1.33 11.88 -1.07
N TYR A 47 0.19 11.31 -1.44
CA TYR A 47 0.11 10.18 -2.34
C TYR A 47 0.56 10.52 -3.77
N MET A 48 0.26 11.72 -4.29
CA MET A 48 0.57 12.12 -5.69
C MET A 48 2.05 11.98 -6.07
N LYS A 49 2.96 11.90 -5.09
CA LYS A 49 4.39 11.60 -5.32
C LYS A 49 4.59 10.25 -6.02
N VAL A 50 3.74 9.27 -5.73
CA VAL A 50 3.77 7.91 -6.32
C VAL A 50 3.44 7.94 -7.83
N PRO A 51 2.25 8.39 -8.27
CA PRO A 51 1.95 8.44 -9.70
C PRO A 51 2.91 9.36 -10.47
N LYS A 52 3.37 10.47 -9.86
CA LYS A 52 4.42 11.31 -10.47
C LYS A 52 5.71 10.53 -10.71
N ALA A 53 6.16 9.72 -9.75
CA ALA A 53 7.34 8.88 -9.89
C ALA A 53 7.15 7.72 -10.89
N ALA A 54 5.91 7.26 -11.08
CA ALA A 54 5.53 6.27 -12.09
C ALA A 54 5.28 6.89 -13.49
N ARG A 55 5.27 8.23 -13.62
CA ARG A 55 4.85 8.94 -14.84
C ARG A 55 3.43 8.57 -15.27
N ILE A 56 2.54 8.42 -14.29
CA ILE A 56 1.13 8.15 -14.47
C ILE A 56 0.36 9.42 -14.11
N ASP A 57 -0.54 9.85 -14.98
CA ASP A 57 -1.38 11.04 -14.72
C ASP A 57 -2.27 10.81 -13.50
N PHE A 58 -2.20 11.75 -12.56
CA PHE A 58 -3.05 11.77 -11.37
C PHE A 58 -4.13 12.86 -11.55
N PRO A 59 -5.38 12.64 -11.12
CA PRO A 59 -6.43 13.63 -11.29
C PRO A 59 -6.08 14.97 -10.66
N ASP A 60 -6.27 16.06 -11.41
CA ASP A 60 -6.08 17.42 -10.91
C ASP A 60 -7.18 17.83 -9.93
N GLY A 61 -6.83 18.75 -9.03
CA GLY A 61 -7.76 19.34 -8.06
C GLY A 61 -8.04 18.47 -6.84
N ALA A 62 -9.07 18.84 -6.08
CA ALA A 62 -9.49 18.07 -4.91
C ALA A 62 -10.10 16.73 -5.36
N PRO A 63 -9.66 15.59 -4.79
CA PRO A 63 -10.20 14.30 -5.19
C PRO A 63 -11.66 14.17 -4.75
N THR A 64 -12.49 13.68 -5.67
CA THR A 64 -13.85 13.24 -5.36
C THR A 64 -13.90 11.72 -5.35
N PHE A 65 -14.60 11.13 -4.39
CA PHE A 65 -14.67 9.67 -4.23
C PHE A 65 -16.05 9.13 -4.56
N LYS A 66 -16.07 7.97 -5.23
CA LYS A 66 -17.26 7.14 -5.40
C LYS A 66 -17.05 5.85 -4.62
N VAL A 67 -17.81 5.66 -3.54
CA VAL A 67 -17.82 4.38 -2.82
C VAL A 67 -18.52 3.35 -3.68
N VAL A 68 -17.78 2.34 -4.14
CA VAL A 68 -18.29 1.27 -5.02
C VAL A 68 -18.58 -0.03 -4.29
N GLU A 69 -18.01 -0.20 -3.10
CA GLU A 69 -18.14 -1.42 -2.31
C GLU A 69 -17.93 -1.14 -0.82
N ARG A 70 -18.64 -1.88 0.04
CA ARG A 70 -18.42 -1.93 1.48
C ARG A 70 -18.27 -3.40 1.87
N VAL A 71 -17.15 -3.75 2.48
CA VAL A 71 -16.87 -5.09 2.99
C VAL A 71 -16.81 -5.07 4.52
N THR A 72 -17.26 -6.15 5.16
CA THR A 72 -17.16 -6.29 6.61
C THR A 72 -15.71 -6.54 7.01
N GLY A 73 -15.17 -5.66 7.86
CA GLY A 73 -13.82 -5.78 8.43
C GLY A 73 -13.71 -6.91 9.45
N ASN A 74 -12.48 -7.21 9.85
CA ASN A 74 -12.15 -8.25 10.81
C ASN A 74 -11.25 -7.70 11.96
N ALA A 75 -10.72 -8.59 12.79
CA ALA A 75 -9.83 -8.22 13.88
C ALA A 75 -8.57 -7.45 13.41
N THR A 76 -8.06 -7.71 12.21
CA THR A 76 -6.94 -6.95 11.61
C THR A 76 -7.36 -5.52 11.30
N THR A 77 -8.56 -5.32 10.73
CA THR A 77 -9.17 -4.01 10.52
C THR A 77 -9.20 -3.22 11.83
N ASP A 78 -9.77 -3.83 12.87
CA ASP A 78 -9.96 -3.17 14.16
C ASP A 78 -8.64 -2.91 14.90
N PHE A 79 -7.64 -3.77 14.69
CA PHE A 79 -6.28 -3.57 15.17
C PHE A 79 -5.61 -2.35 14.52
N GLY A 80 -5.90 -2.09 13.24
CA GLY A 80 -5.42 -0.91 12.54
C GLY A 80 -4.70 -1.19 11.24
N ALA A 81 -5.06 -2.25 10.53
CA ALA A 81 -4.51 -2.51 9.20
C ALA A 81 -5.60 -3.10 8.27
N PRO A 82 -5.59 -2.78 6.95
CA PRO A 82 -6.53 -3.37 5.99
C PRO A 82 -6.39 -4.89 5.91
N GLY A 83 -7.46 -5.62 6.20
CA GLY A 83 -7.46 -7.08 6.28
C GLY A 83 -8.25 -7.79 5.19
N ILE A 84 -9.09 -7.08 4.44
CA ILE A 84 -10.09 -7.66 3.55
C ILE A 84 -9.90 -7.14 2.12
N PRO A 85 -9.67 -8.04 1.14
CA PRO A 85 -9.67 -7.67 -0.28
C PRO A 85 -11.04 -7.18 -0.75
N ALA A 86 -11.06 -6.29 -1.73
CA ALA A 86 -12.27 -5.94 -2.45
C ALA A 86 -12.73 -7.12 -3.33
N SER A 87 -14.01 -7.21 -3.67
CA SER A 87 -14.51 -8.28 -4.56
C SER A 87 -13.80 -8.25 -5.92
N THR A 88 -13.54 -7.04 -6.45
CA THR A 88 -12.81 -6.82 -7.71
C THR A 88 -11.35 -7.28 -7.66
N ASP A 89 -10.76 -7.45 -6.48
CA ASP A 89 -9.38 -7.94 -6.37
C ASP A 89 -9.26 -9.38 -6.90
N THR A 90 -10.35 -10.17 -6.87
CA THR A 90 -10.39 -11.57 -7.31
C THR A 90 -10.74 -11.77 -8.79
N GLU A 91 -11.13 -10.70 -9.50
CA GLU A 91 -11.43 -10.75 -10.93
C GLU A 91 -10.15 -11.03 -11.76
N PRO A 92 -10.26 -11.60 -12.97
CA PRO A 92 -9.11 -11.75 -13.86
C PRO A 92 -8.33 -10.44 -14.04
N LEU A 93 -7.00 -10.53 -13.97
CA LEU A 93 -6.12 -9.37 -14.14
C LEU A 93 -5.74 -9.18 -15.60
N ALA A 94 -6.06 -8.02 -16.16
CA ALA A 94 -5.69 -7.66 -17.53
C ALA A 94 -4.22 -7.20 -17.61
N GLY A 95 -3.57 -7.42 -18.75
CA GLY A 95 -2.14 -7.10 -18.92
C GLY A 95 -1.80 -5.62 -18.68
N LYS A 96 -2.56 -4.68 -19.27
CA LYS A 96 -2.36 -3.24 -19.04
C LYS A 96 -2.57 -2.82 -17.59
N GLU A 97 -3.49 -3.48 -16.90
CA GLU A 97 -3.76 -3.22 -15.49
C GLU A 97 -2.65 -3.76 -14.60
N ALA A 98 -2.13 -4.95 -14.89
CA ALA A 98 -0.97 -5.51 -14.21
C ALA A 98 0.24 -4.58 -14.32
N GLU A 99 0.55 -4.08 -15.52
CA GLU A 99 1.65 -3.13 -15.72
C GLU A 99 1.46 -1.86 -14.88
N ARG A 100 0.26 -1.27 -14.92
CA ARG A 100 -0.05 -0.08 -14.12
C ARG A 100 0.13 -0.31 -12.62
N ILE A 101 -0.36 -1.43 -12.09
CA ILE A 101 -0.23 -1.78 -10.66
C ILE A 101 1.24 -1.99 -10.30
N CYS A 102 2.01 -2.68 -11.15
CA CYS A 102 3.44 -2.89 -10.98
C CYS A 102 4.22 -1.57 -10.99
N ASP A 103 3.92 -0.65 -11.89
CA ASP A 103 4.56 0.66 -11.96
C ASP A 103 4.29 1.51 -10.71
N LEU A 104 3.04 1.51 -10.23
CA LEU A 104 2.66 2.22 -8.99
C LEU A 104 3.30 1.58 -7.74
N LEU A 105 3.39 0.25 -7.68
CA LEU A 105 4.09 -0.44 -6.60
C LEU A 105 5.59 -0.13 -6.62
N ALA A 106 6.23 -0.20 -7.78
CA ALA A 106 7.63 0.15 -7.96
C ALA A 106 7.92 1.62 -7.59
N ALA A 107 7.03 2.53 -7.96
CA ALA A 107 7.11 3.92 -7.57
C ALA A 107 6.93 4.12 -6.05
N SER A 108 6.08 3.31 -5.41
CA SER A 108 5.90 3.36 -3.95
C SER A 108 7.20 3.00 -3.22
N TRP A 109 7.90 1.95 -3.65
CA TRP A 109 9.25 1.63 -3.15
C TRP A 109 10.24 2.76 -3.36
N LYS A 110 10.28 3.38 -4.55
CA LYS A 110 11.16 4.53 -4.82
C LYS A 110 10.87 5.71 -3.89
N VAL A 111 9.58 6.00 -3.63
CA VAL A 111 9.17 7.08 -2.72
C VAL A 111 9.62 6.78 -1.29
N PHE A 112 9.40 5.55 -0.81
CA PHE A 112 9.84 5.14 0.53
C PHE A 112 11.36 5.20 0.68
N ASP A 113 12.10 4.63 -0.27
CA ASP A 113 13.57 4.64 -0.24
C ASP A 113 14.12 6.07 -0.19
N ALA A 114 13.50 7.00 -0.94
CA ALA A 114 13.88 8.41 -0.93
C ALA A 114 13.55 9.11 0.41
N VAL A 115 12.47 8.70 1.09
CA VAL A 115 12.13 9.19 2.43
C VAL A 115 13.14 8.68 3.46
N VAL A 116 13.45 7.38 3.44
CA VAL A 116 14.47 6.77 4.31
C VAL A 116 15.83 7.44 4.09
N ALA A 117 16.26 7.64 2.84
CA ALA A 117 17.56 8.25 2.56
C ALA A 117 17.71 9.68 3.11
N LYS A 118 16.60 10.43 3.23
CA LYS A 118 16.60 11.83 3.69
C LYS A 118 16.39 11.99 5.19
N ALA A 119 15.83 10.98 5.86
CA ALA A 119 15.49 11.06 7.27
C ALA A 119 16.72 10.88 8.17
N PRO A 120 16.78 11.56 9.33
CA PRO A 120 17.79 11.28 10.35
C PRO A 120 17.63 9.84 10.87
N ALA A 121 18.72 9.27 11.38
CA ALA A 121 18.69 7.90 11.93
C ALA A 121 17.70 7.80 13.11
N GLU A 122 17.77 8.77 14.03
CA GLU A 122 16.84 8.91 15.16
C GLU A 122 15.65 9.78 14.79
N LEU A 123 14.44 9.30 15.12
CA LEU A 123 13.20 9.99 14.83
C LEU A 123 12.54 10.46 16.13
N ARG A 124 11.86 11.61 16.10
CA ARG A 124 11.11 12.12 17.25
C ARG A 124 10.13 11.05 17.75
N LYS A 125 10.08 10.85 19.07
CA LYS A 125 9.20 9.84 19.68
C LYS A 125 7.76 10.34 19.73
N GLY A 126 6.81 9.40 19.71
CA GLY A 126 5.39 9.73 19.82
C GLY A 126 5.01 10.18 21.24
N PRO A 127 3.75 10.59 21.47
CA PRO A 127 3.27 11.15 22.74
C PRO A 127 3.48 10.25 23.97
N ARG A 128 3.66 8.93 23.77
CA ARG A 128 3.92 7.95 24.84
C ARG A 128 5.38 7.48 24.88
N GLY A 129 6.31 8.24 24.30
CA GLY A 129 7.75 7.94 24.26
C GLY A 129 8.15 6.77 23.33
N GLY A 130 7.19 6.07 22.73
CA GLY A 130 7.44 4.97 21.80
C GLY A 130 7.74 5.41 20.37
N GLY A 131 8.13 4.44 19.54
CA GLY A 131 8.36 4.62 18.10
C GLY A 131 9.71 4.06 17.65
N ARG A 132 9.70 3.26 16.58
CA ARG A 132 10.92 2.77 15.94
C ARG A 132 11.69 3.92 15.31
N ASP A 133 13.01 3.83 15.31
CA ASP A 133 13.88 4.73 14.56
C ASP A 133 13.94 4.29 13.09
N ARG A 134 14.47 5.17 12.24
CA ARG A 134 14.37 5.06 10.77
C ARG A 134 14.74 3.67 10.24
N ASP A 135 15.90 3.16 10.64
CA ASP A 135 16.40 1.88 10.13
C ASP A 135 15.57 0.71 10.65
N LYS A 136 15.08 0.77 11.89
CA LYS A 136 14.17 -0.24 12.45
C LYS A 136 12.79 -0.24 11.76
N ILE A 137 12.34 0.90 11.24
CA ILE A 137 11.13 0.96 10.40
C ILE A 137 11.41 0.28 9.06
N ALA A 138 12.54 0.60 8.42
CA ALA A 138 12.91 0.02 7.14
C ALA A 138 13.13 -1.52 7.21
N ASP A 139 13.76 -2.02 8.28
CA ASP A 139 13.90 -3.46 8.51
C ASP A 139 12.53 -4.12 8.73
N HIS A 140 11.64 -3.51 9.53
CA HIS A 140 10.27 -3.98 9.75
C HIS A 140 9.46 -4.09 8.45
N ILE A 141 9.62 -3.14 7.52
CA ILE A 141 8.98 -3.20 6.21
C ILE A 141 9.42 -4.46 5.45
N ILE A 142 10.73 -4.72 5.36
CA ILE A 142 11.25 -5.89 4.63
C ILE A 142 10.74 -7.20 5.24
N ASP A 143 10.72 -7.29 6.56
CA ASP A 143 10.22 -8.48 7.27
C ASP A 143 8.72 -8.68 7.01
N ALA A 144 7.91 -7.62 7.10
CA ALA A 144 6.48 -7.68 6.89
C ALA A 144 6.12 -8.02 5.43
N GLU A 145 6.76 -7.37 4.47
CA GLU A 145 6.54 -7.63 3.04
C GLU A 145 6.94 -9.06 2.68
N SER A 146 7.99 -9.63 3.29
CA SER A 146 8.39 -11.03 3.10
C SER A 146 7.29 -12.02 3.50
N ALA A 147 6.53 -11.72 4.55
CA ALA A 147 5.35 -12.52 4.91
C ALA A 147 4.22 -12.41 3.87
N TYR A 148 4.03 -11.23 3.28
CA TYR A 148 2.99 -11.00 2.26
C TYR A 148 3.32 -11.65 0.92
N VAL A 149 4.60 -11.69 0.54
CA VAL A 149 5.07 -12.34 -0.68
C VAL A 149 4.81 -13.84 -0.70
N GLY A 150 4.85 -14.50 0.47
CA GLY A 150 4.38 -15.87 0.61
C GLY A 150 2.90 -16.06 0.20
N LYS A 151 2.06 -15.05 0.41
CA LYS A 151 0.63 -15.06 0.00
C LYS A 151 0.44 -14.87 -1.50
N LEU A 152 1.44 -14.34 -2.21
CA LEU A 152 1.48 -14.37 -3.69
C LEU A 152 1.93 -15.75 -4.23
N GLY A 153 2.34 -16.65 -3.33
CA GLY A 153 2.82 -17.99 -3.66
C GLY A 153 4.30 -18.05 -4.04
N LEU A 154 5.06 -17.01 -3.70
CA LEU A 154 6.50 -16.97 -3.86
C LEU A 154 7.20 -17.48 -2.60
N LYS A 155 8.34 -18.15 -2.80
CA LYS A 155 9.24 -18.57 -1.71
C LYS A 155 10.58 -17.88 -1.91
N LEU A 156 10.66 -16.62 -1.48
CA LEU A 156 11.88 -15.82 -1.55
C LEU A 156 12.57 -15.78 -0.19
N LYS A 157 13.90 -15.76 -0.18
CA LYS A 157 14.67 -15.43 1.01
C LYS A 157 14.48 -13.94 1.31
N THR A 158 14.21 -13.59 2.57
CA THR A 158 14.14 -12.20 3.03
C THR A 158 15.48 -11.51 2.75
N PRO A 159 15.51 -10.42 1.96
CA PRO A 159 16.73 -9.69 1.67
C PRO A 159 17.16 -8.91 2.91
N ARG A 160 18.46 -8.64 3.07
CA ARG A 160 18.90 -7.65 4.05
C ARG A 160 18.72 -6.26 3.48
N ARG A 161 18.28 -5.31 4.31
CA ARG A 161 18.08 -3.90 3.90
C ARG A 161 19.34 -3.26 3.31
N ASP A 162 20.50 -3.58 3.87
CA ASP A 162 21.80 -3.04 3.45
C ASP A 162 22.37 -3.72 2.19
N ASP A 163 21.77 -4.81 1.73
CA ASP A 163 22.10 -5.44 0.45
C ASP A 163 21.18 -4.91 -0.65
N ALA A 164 21.60 -3.81 -1.27
CA ALA A 164 20.84 -3.16 -2.33
C ALA A 164 20.58 -4.08 -3.53
N ASN A 165 21.47 -5.06 -3.81
CA ASN A 165 21.28 -5.99 -4.91
C ASN A 165 20.19 -7.01 -4.57
N ALA A 166 20.27 -7.61 -3.38
CA ALA A 166 19.25 -8.55 -2.91
C ALA A 166 17.85 -7.91 -2.83
N VAL A 167 17.75 -6.65 -2.36
CA VAL A 167 16.47 -5.92 -2.33
C VAL A 167 15.92 -5.69 -3.74
N ARG A 168 16.77 -5.32 -4.71
CA ARG A 168 16.32 -5.11 -6.10
C ARG A 168 15.82 -6.41 -6.75
N GLU A 169 16.56 -7.50 -6.62
CA GLU A 169 16.15 -8.81 -7.15
C GLU A 169 14.87 -9.32 -6.49
N TRP A 170 14.75 -9.11 -5.18
CA TRP A 170 13.55 -9.48 -4.44
C TRP A 170 12.31 -8.71 -4.92
N ARG A 171 12.42 -7.37 -5.05
CA ARG A 171 11.33 -6.52 -5.57
C ARG A 171 10.98 -6.88 -7.01
N LYS A 172 11.98 -7.18 -7.85
CA LYS A 172 11.78 -7.65 -9.22
C LYS A 172 10.96 -8.95 -9.26
N ALA A 173 11.29 -9.92 -8.42
CA ALA A 173 10.56 -11.19 -8.35
C ALA A 173 9.08 -11.00 -7.95
N VAL A 174 8.78 -10.05 -7.05
CA VAL A 174 7.39 -9.69 -6.71
C VAL A 174 6.64 -9.13 -7.93
N ILE A 175 7.26 -8.19 -8.65
CA ILE A 175 6.67 -7.59 -9.85
C ILE A 175 6.45 -8.63 -10.94
N ASP A 176 7.42 -9.51 -11.19
CA ASP A 176 7.31 -10.57 -12.19
C ASP A 176 6.19 -11.56 -11.85
N ALA A 177 5.98 -11.86 -10.56
CA ALA A 177 4.88 -12.72 -10.14
C ALA A 177 3.50 -12.08 -10.34
N ILE A 178 3.36 -10.76 -10.14
CA ILE A 178 2.12 -10.04 -10.45
C ILE A 178 1.89 -10.04 -11.97
N ARG A 179 2.91 -9.78 -12.80
CA ARG A 179 2.80 -9.88 -14.26
C ARG A 179 2.44 -11.29 -14.72
N GLY A 180 3.04 -12.31 -14.12
CA GLY A 180 2.81 -13.72 -14.44
C GLY A 180 1.41 -14.24 -14.09
N SER A 181 0.62 -13.49 -13.30
CA SER A 181 -0.75 -13.85 -12.94
C SER A 181 -1.79 -13.40 -13.97
N VAL A 182 -1.42 -12.59 -14.97
CA VAL A 182 -2.32 -12.07 -16.01
C VAL A 182 -3.12 -13.19 -16.65
N GLY A 183 -4.44 -12.98 -16.78
CA GLY A 183 -5.37 -13.94 -17.38
C GLY A 183 -5.64 -15.21 -16.56
N ARG A 184 -5.01 -15.39 -15.39
CA ARG A 184 -5.25 -16.54 -14.51
C ARG A 184 -6.42 -16.29 -13.54
N PRO A 185 -7.03 -17.34 -12.99
CA PRO A 185 -7.93 -17.19 -11.83
C PRO A 185 -7.18 -16.60 -10.63
N GLN A 186 -7.76 -15.60 -9.97
CA GLN A 186 -7.13 -14.92 -8.82
C GLN A 186 -7.71 -15.37 -7.47
N ALA A 187 -8.90 -15.96 -7.46
CA ALA A 187 -9.47 -16.62 -6.30
C ALA A 187 -8.79 -17.99 -6.08
N VAL A 188 -7.62 -17.97 -5.44
CA VAL A 188 -6.85 -19.18 -5.12
C VAL A 188 -6.83 -19.38 -3.61
N GLU A 189 -7.18 -20.57 -3.15
CA GLU A 189 -7.21 -20.91 -1.73
C GLU A 189 -5.87 -20.57 -1.06
N LYS A 190 -5.93 -19.94 0.13
CA LYS A 190 -4.77 -19.53 0.95
C LYS A 190 -3.82 -18.50 0.31
N ARG A 191 -4.06 -18.07 -0.93
CA ARG A 191 -3.33 -16.99 -1.60
C ARG A 191 -4.12 -15.69 -1.55
N TRP A 192 -3.39 -14.59 -1.67
CA TRP A 192 -3.98 -13.28 -1.83
C TRP A 192 -4.02 -12.90 -3.30
N PRO A 193 -5.09 -12.22 -3.76
CA PRO A 193 -5.12 -11.73 -5.12
C PRO A 193 -4.00 -10.71 -5.38
N PRO A 194 -3.37 -10.69 -6.57
CA PRO A 194 -2.26 -9.79 -6.87
C PRO A 194 -2.56 -8.31 -6.68
N ARG A 195 -3.80 -7.88 -7.03
CA ARG A 195 -4.26 -6.50 -6.76
C ARG A 195 -4.18 -6.17 -5.27
N TYR A 196 -4.67 -7.08 -4.43
CA TYR A 196 -4.64 -6.92 -2.98
C TYR A 196 -3.22 -6.97 -2.41
N VAL A 197 -2.35 -7.86 -2.91
CA VAL A 197 -0.94 -7.90 -2.50
C VAL A 197 -0.25 -6.56 -2.78
N ALA A 198 -0.39 -6.03 -3.99
CA ALA A 198 0.19 -4.74 -4.36
C ALA A 198 -0.37 -3.60 -3.48
N ARG A 199 -1.68 -3.59 -3.23
CA ARG A 199 -2.35 -2.60 -2.37
C ARG A 199 -1.85 -2.67 -0.94
N ARG A 200 -1.74 -3.88 -0.38
CA ARG A 200 -1.31 -4.14 1.00
C ARG A 200 0.15 -3.75 1.23
N ILE A 201 1.04 -4.12 0.29
CA ILE A 201 2.45 -3.74 0.33
C ILE A 201 2.56 -2.21 0.25
N ALA A 202 2.00 -1.59 -0.79
CA ALA A 202 2.10 -0.16 -0.99
C ALA A 202 1.50 0.65 0.17
N TRP A 203 0.39 0.20 0.77
CA TRP A 203 -0.20 0.86 1.93
C TRP A 203 0.75 0.83 3.13
N HIS A 204 1.24 -0.35 3.51
CA HIS A 204 2.09 -0.50 4.69
C HIS A 204 3.38 0.32 4.55
N LEU A 205 3.95 0.29 3.35
CA LEU A 205 5.13 1.04 2.98
C LEU A 205 4.91 2.56 3.05
N LEU A 206 3.85 3.08 2.42
CA LEU A 206 3.59 4.52 2.36
C LEU A 206 3.12 5.09 3.71
N ASP A 207 2.38 4.30 4.50
CA ASP A 207 2.00 4.70 5.86
C ASP A 207 3.24 4.93 6.73
N HIS A 208 4.21 4.02 6.66
CA HIS A 208 5.51 4.20 7.33
C HIS A 208 6.38 5.28 6.69
N ALA A 209 6.31 5.52 5.38
CA ALA A 209 6.96 6.68 4.76
C ALA A 209 6.45 7.98 5.37
N TRP A 210 5.14 8.12 5.50
CA TRP A 210 4.52 9.30 6.09
C TRP A 210 4.81 9.43 7.58
N GLU A 211 4.85 8.31 8.32
CA GLU A 211 5.31 8.29 9.71
C GLU A 211 6.75 8.85 9.84
N ILE A 212 7.67 8.40 8.97
CA ILE A 212 9.04 8.89 8.95
C ILE A 212 9.06 10.40 8.65
N GLU A 213 8.34 10.86 7.63
CA GLU A 213 8.27 12.29 7.27
C GLU A 213 7.74 13.14 8.43
N ASP A 214 6.72 12.66 9.14
CA ASP A 214 6.10 13.39 10.27
C ASP A 214 7.04 13.44 11.49
N ARG A 215 7.83 12.38 11.73
CA ARG A 215 8.74 12.27 12.89
C ARG A 215 10.16 12.77 12.62
N SER A 216 10.50 13.12 11.38
CA SER A 216 11.80 13.68 10.98
C SER A 216 11.89 15.19 11.19
N ARG A 217 10.74 15.86 11.31
CA ARG A 217 10.64 17.31 11.52
C ARG A 217 10.83 17.67 12.97
#